data_AF-A0A9E2GU31-F1
#
_entry.id   AF-A0A9E2GU31-F1
#
_cell.length_a   1.000
_cell.length_b   1.000
_cell.length_c   1.000
_cell.angle_alpha   90.00
_cell.angle_beta   90.00
_cell.angle_gamma   90.00
#
_symmetry.space_group_name_H-M   'P 1'
#
loop_
_entity.id
_entity.type
_entity.pdbx_description
1 polymer ?
#
loop_
_entity_poly.entity_id
_entity_poly.type
_entity_poly.pdbx_seq_one_letter_code
_entity_poly.pdbx_strand_id
1 'polypeptide(L)'
;MRQHLSYPLFRGLLAMLLCLQVVALPASAVAGEDGAREQYEEAEKAYAIGRFEEALKHYLRSLEVRDVPALYFNIAQCHRQLKQWERALFFYRRFLSRSTDETQNAVAQKHIAAIETIVARLARERALALKRGTGNVTLFTTPAGASVWAEGTERCRTPCTLELVAGRQVLILRRPGHFDERVERQVRPFIHELVTLSLDPVLPVGRRPPIVLLEQPIGLFSCLAGSCDKAHIGQVRSSATTGGEDAGPAIGAGVLFYPRRSRFHPFHAQVGFGLHWMMEKLGSGIDSLTAHHTGLQLRFTLPITAPFLSFVHLDFQGGYTYVGRSEFSDRLHEESAHGVHYGTGVTWDLPVVAFGRLGVTARLQKTFLSEDWLESRGLFVGIVWSAAIPHNIEKRNLESVEGGR
;
A
#
# COMPACT_ATOMS: atom_id res chain seq x y z
N MET A 1 -69.93 36.43 83.48
CA MET A 1 -69.08 37.57 83.03
C MET A 1 -67.68 37.03 82.74
N ARG A 2 -67.05 37.31 81.58
CA ARG A 2 -66.00 38.36 81.39
C ARG A 2 -65.00 38.42 82.56
N GLN A 3 -63.67 38.42 82.47
CA GLN A 3 -62.62 38.42 81.42
C GLN A 3 -61.33 37.88 82.11
N HIS A 4 -60.16 37.57 81.50
CA HIS A 4 -59.58 37.70 80.15
C HIS A 4 -58.56 36.54 79.92
N LEU A 5 -57.99 36.44 78.71
CA LEU A 5 -56.82 35.59 78.38
C LEU A 5 -55.52 36.42 78.38
N SER A 6 -54.40 35.91 78.90
CA SER A 6 -53.06 36.53 78.73
C SER A 6 -51.92 35.51 78.95
N TYR A 7 -51.17 35.18 77.89
CA TYR A 7 -49.87 34.48 77.98
C TYR A 7 -48.75 35.53 78.10
N PRO A 8 -47.68 35.29 78.90
CA PRO A 8 -46.38 35.07 78.25
C PRO A 8 -45.36 34.27 79.10
N LEU A 9 -45.29 32.94 78.95
CA LEU A 9 -44.13 32.13 79.41
C LEU A 9 -43.49 31.27 78.32
N PHE A 10 -43.90 31.44 77.06
CA PHE A 10 -43.33 30.74 75.90
C PHE A 10 -42.05 31.41 75.33
N ARG A 11 -41.38 32.26 76.12
CA ARG A 11 -40.13 32.95 75.73
C ARG A 11 -38.84 32.28 76.24
N GLY A 12 -38.94 31.32 77.17
CA GLY A 12 -37.76 30.65 77.75
C GLY A 12 -37.17 29.52 76.91
N LEU A 13 -37.99 28.81 76.12
CA LEU A 13 -37.55 27.54 75.49
C LEU A 13 -36.83 27.70 74.14
N LEU A 14 -37.06 28.80 73.41
CA LEU A 14 -36.47 29.00 72.08
C LEU A 14 -35.00 29.46 72.12
N ALA A 15 -34.57 30.04 73.24
CA ALA A 15 -33.20 30.55 73.41
C ALA A 15 -32.16 29.44 73.64
N MET A 16 -32.55 28.28 74.19
CA MET A 16 -31.61 27.18 74.49
C MET A 16 -31.32 26.29 73.26
N LEU A 17 -32.19 26.31 72.24
CA LEU A 17 -32.01 25.56 70.99
C LEU A 17 -31.24 26.33 69.89
N LEU A 18 -31.00 27.64 70.08
CA LEU A 18 -30.27 28.46 69.09
C LEU A 18 -28.75 28.56 69.37
N CYS A 19 -28.25 28.01 70.47
CA CYS A 19 -26.81 27.95 70.77
C CYS A 19 -26.11 26.67 70.27
N LEU A 20 -26.83 25.74 69.64
CA LEU A 20 -26.25 24.52 69.04
C LEU A 20 -25.97 24.66 67.53
N GLN A 21 -25.81 25.90 67.05
CA GLN A 21 -25.23 26.23 65.74
C GLN A 21 -23.80 26.75 65.96
N VAL A 22 -22.97 25.98 66.69
CA VAL A 22 -21.52 26.20 66.69
C VAL A 22 -21.05 25.95 65.26
N VAL A 23 -20.54 27.00 64.64
CA VAL A 23 -19.96 27.01 63.31
C VAL A 23 -18.92 25.90 63.20
N ALA A 24 -19.26 24.83 62.47
CA ALA A 24 -18.29 23.84 62.02
C ALA A 24 -17.40 24.48 60.94
N LEU A 25 -16.42 25.27 61.39
CA LEU A 25 -15.26 25.66 60.59
C LEU A 25 -14.62 24.37 60.04
N PRO A 26 -14.17 24.36 58.77
CA PRO A 26 -13.61 23.15 58.17
C PRO A 26 -12.24 22.83 58.78
N ALA A 27 -12.23 22.00 59.82
CA ALA A 27 -11.01 21.47 60.46
C ALA A 27 -10.11 20.72 59.46
N SER A 28 -10.66 20.30 58.31
CA SER A 28 -9.95 19.67 57.20
C SER A 28 -8.83 20.51 56.57
N ALA A 29 -8.85 21.85 56.72
CA ALA A 29 -7.80 22.70 56.17
C ALA A 29 -6.50 22.62 56.99
N VAL A 30 -6.60 22.75 58.32
CA VAL A 30 -5.45 22.74 59.23
C VAL A 30 -4.78 21.37 59.27
N ALA A 31 -5.59 20.29 59.35
CA ALA A 31 -5.09 18.92 59.35
C ALA A 31 -4.32 18.55 58.07
N GLY A 32 -4.60 19.20 56.94
CA GLY A 32 -3.85 19.01 55.69
C GLY A 32 -2.45 19.65 55.74
N GLU A 33 -2.34 20.89 56.23
CA GLU A 33 -1.07 21.62 56.24
C GLU A 33 -0.04 21.02 57.21
N ASP A 34 -0.47 20.56 58.39
CA ASP A 34 0.39 19.89 59.37
C ASP A 34 0.92 18.56 58.82
N GLY A 35 0.06 17.75 58.18
CA GLY A 35 0.47 16.50 57.54
C GLY A 35 1.46 16.72 56.39
N ALA A 36 1.29 17.78 55.60
CA ALA A 36 2.23 18.13 54.51
C ALA A 36 3.64 18.47 55.02
N ARG A 37 3.71 19.13 56.20
CA ARG A 37 4.96 19.46 56.89
C ARG A 37 5.65 18.20 57.43
N GLU A 38 4.91 17.30 58.07
CA GLU A 38 5.44 16.02 58.56
C GLU A 38 6.05 15.20 57.40
N GLN A 39 5.36 15.11 56.25
CA GLN A 39 5.91 14.45 55.07
C GLN A 39 7.17 15.14 54.53
N TYR A 40 7.28 16.48 54.59
CA TYR A 40 8.50 17.19 54.22
C TYR A 40 9.67 16.86 55.16
N GLU A 41 9.44 16.91 56.48
CA GLU A 41 10.49 16.64 57.48
C GLU A 41 10.98 15.18 57.41
N GLU A 42 10.11 14.22 57.11
CA GLU A 42 10.52 12.82 56.88
C GLU A 42 11.28 12.65 55.55
N ALA A 43 10.92 13.41 54.51
CA ALA A 43 11.66 13.44 53.25
C ALA A 43 13.08 13.98 53.42
N GLU A 44 13.27 15.06 54.20
CA GLU A 44 14.60 15.60 54.52
C GLU A 44 15.47 14.59 55.27
N LYS A 45 14.92 13.89 56.28
CA LYS A 45 15.63 12.80 56.99
C LYS A 45 16.07 11.70 56.02
N ALA A 46 15.14 11.20 55.20
CA ALA A 46 15.41 10.16 54.22
C ALA A 46 16.45 10.61 53.17
N TYR A 47 16.41 11.87 52.74
CA TYR A 47 17.37 12.47 51.81
C TYR A 47 18.77 12.57 52.42
N ALA A 48 18.88 13.03 53.67
CA ALA A 48 20.14 13.16 54.39
C ALA A 48 20.88 11.82 54.58
N ILE A 49 20.15 10.72 54.77
CA ILE A 49 20.71 9.35 54.85
C ILE A 49 20.85 8.66 53.48
N GLY A 50 20.65 9.37 52.37
CA GLY A 50 20.84 8.86 51.01
C GLY A 50 19.73 7.95 50.48
N ARG A 51 18.59 7.81 51.18
CA ARG A 51 17.45 7.01 50.74
C ARG A 51 16.54 7.80 49.80
N PHE A 52 17.09 8.16 48.64
CA PHE A 52 16.44 9.05 47.68
C PHE A 52 15.09 8.54 47.13
N GLU A 53 14.83 7.24 47.11
CA GLU A 53 13.51 6.69 46.73
C GLU A 53 12.44 6.86 47.82
N GLU A 54 12.83 6.79 49.10
CA GLU A 54 11.93 7.05 50.23
C GLU A 54 11.66 8.55 50.33
N ALA A 55 12.71 9.37 50.27
CA ALA A 55 12.61 10.84 50.23
C ALA A 55 11.68 11.31 49.10
N LEU A 56 11.83 10.75 47.89
CA LEU A 56 10.97 11.08 46.75
C LEU A 56 9.49 10.80 47.03
N LYS A 57 9.14 9.66 47.67
CA LYS A 57 7.74 9.35 48.02
C LYS A 57 7.18 10.39 49.00
N HIS A 58 7.95 10.77 50.00
CA HIS A 58 7.53 11.74 51.01
C HIS A 58 7.44 13.17 50.45
N TYR A 59 8.39 13.62 49.63
CA TYR A 59 8.28 14.92 48.93
C TYR A 59 7.09 14.96 47.96
N LEU A 60 6.77 13.86 47.25
CA LEU A 60 5.59 13.81 46.38
C LEU A 60 4.28 13.94 47.16
N ARG A 61 4.14 13.26 48.30
CA ARG A 61 2.98 13.43 49.21
C ARG A 61 2.89 14.85 49.78
N SER A 62 4.02 15.46 50.12
CA SER A 62 4.05 16.87 50.54
C SER A 62 3.60 17.81 49.42
N LEU A 63 3.99 17.52 48.17
CA LEU A 63 3.63 18.28 46.97
C LEU A 63 2.13 18.16 46.60
N GLU A 64 1.52 16.99 46.83
CA GLU A 64 0.07 16.77 46.64
C GLU A 64 -0.79 17.71 47.50
N VAL A 65 -0.28 18.13 48.67
CA VAL A 65 -0.96 19.07 49.56
C VAL A 65 -0.46 20.51 49.39
N ARG A 66 0.84 20.72 49.12
CA ARG A 66 1.47 22.05 49.02
C ARG A 66 2.28 22.22 47.73
N ASP A 67 1.72 22.92 46.74
CA ASP A 67 2.44 23.31 45.51
C ASP A 67 3.38 24.50 45.78
N VAL A 68 4.60 24.23 46.27
CA VAL A 68 5.65 25.24 46.51
C VAL A 68 6.95 24.96 45.73
N PRO A 69 7.68 25.99 45.26
CA PRO A 69 8.89 25.81 44.45
C PRO A 69 9.94 24.87 45.07
N ALA A 70 10.22 24.99 46.38
CA ALA A 70 11.26 24.21 47.06
C ALA A 70 11.09 22.69 46.88
N LEU A 71 9.84 22.19 46.88
CA LEU A 71 9.56 20.77 46.66
C LEU A 71 9.97 20.30 45.27
N TYR A 72 9.74 21.10 44.22
CA TYR A 72 10.20 20.74 42.87
C TYR A 72 11.72 20.63 42.79
N PHE A 73 12.47 21.49 43.49
CA PHE A 73 13.92 21.41 43.55
C PHE A 73 14.38 20.14 44.26
N ASN A 74 13.82 19.80 45.43
CA ASN A 74 14.20 18.62 46.20
C ASN A 74 13.82 17.31 45.49
N ILE A 75 12.65 17.27 44.82
CA ILE A 75 12.23 16.15 43.95
C ILE A 75 13.19 15.99 42.76
N ALA A 76 13.59 17.10 42.12
CA ALA A 76 14.57 17.07 41.04
C ALA A 76 15.94 16.55 41.50
N GLN A 77 16.40 16.95 42.69
CA GLN A 77 17.62 16.43 43.30
C GLN A 77 17.51 14.92 43.56
N CYS A 78 16.39 14.42 44.10
CA CYS A 78 16.17 12.98 44.28
C CYS A 78 16.30 12.21 42.96
N HIS A 79 15.59 12.66 41.91
CA HIS A 79 15.70 12.04 40.58
C HIS A 79 17.12 12.13 40.00
N ARG A 80 17.87 13.21 40.25
CA ARG A 80 19.27 13.36 39.82
C ARG A 80 20.17 12.32 40.50
N GLN A 81 20.03 12.10 41.81
CA GLN A 81 20.81 11.09 42.53
C GLN A 81 20.46 9.66 42.08
N LEU A 82 19.17 9.40 41.81
CA LEU A 82 18.69 8.14 41.24
C LEU A 82 19.03 7.95 39.74
N LYS A 83 19.78 8.88 39.13
CA LYS A 83 20.15 8.86 37.69
C LYS A 83 18.93 8.86 36.74
N GLN A 84 17.76 9.30 37.22
CA GLN A 84 16.52 9.41 36.45
C GLN A 84 16.49 10.76 35.71
N TRP A 85 17.45 10.94 34.79
CA TRP A 85 17.81 12.21 34.16
C TRP A 85 16.63 13.00 33.57
N GLU A 86 15.74 12.34 32.83
CA GLU A 86 14.58 12.98 32.19
C GLU A 86 13.58 13.53 33.22
N ARG A 87 13.34 12.79 34.31
CA ARG A 87 12.48 13.23 35.42
C ARG A 87 13.12 14.37 36.19
N ALA A 88 14.44 14.33 36.43
CA ALA A 88 15.16 15.42 37.06
C ALA A 88 15.05 16.72 36.25
N LEU A 89 15.24 16.67 34.92
CA LEU A 89 15.06 17.83 34.04
C LEU A 89 13.63 18.39 34.08
N PHE A 90 12.61 17.53 34.08
CA PHE A 90 11.22 17.94 34.20
C PHE A 90 10.97 18.75 35.48
N PHE A 91 11.42 18.25 36.64
CA PHE A 91 11.20 18.91 37.92
C PHE A 91 12.05 20.18 38.11
N TYR A 92 13.31 20.23 37.63
CA TYR A 92 14.09 21.49 37.64
C TYR A 92 13.47 22.57 36.74
N ARG A 93 12.94 22.20 35.56
CA ARG A 93 12.24 23.16 34.69
C ARG A 93 10.95 23.66 35.33
N ARG A 94 10.21 22.80 36.04
CA ARG A 94 9.02 23.20 36.82
C ARG A 94 9.38 24.13 37.99
N PHE A 95 10.49 23.85 38.70
CA PHE A 95 11.06 24.77 39.70
C PHE A 95 11.33 26.15 39.11
N LEU A 96 12.10 26.24 38.01
CA LEU A 96 12.42 27.52 37.36
C LEU A 96 11.18 28.28 36.88
N SER A 97 10.11 27.59 36.51
CA SER A 97 8.84 28.25 36.11
C SER A 97 8.03 28.85 37.26
N ARG A 98 8.39 28.57 38.52
CA ARG A 98 7.65 28.99 39.73
C ARG A 98 8.51 29.71 40.77
N SER A 99 9.83 29.65 40.66
CA SER A 99 10.78 30.23 41.62
C SER A 99 11.22 31.65 41.24
N THR A 100 11.12 32.57 42.20
CA THR A 100 11.66 33.93 42.10
C THR A 100 13.05 34.09 42.73
N ASP A 101 13.63 33.02 43.31
CA ASP A 101 14.96 33.06 43.92
C ASP A 101 16.05 32.88 42.86
N GLU A 102 16.72 33.99 42.49
CA GLU A 102 17.79 34.01 41.49
C GLU A 102 18.98 33.10 41.86
N THR A 103 19.28 32.94 43.16
CA THR A 103 20.42 32.14 43.62
C THR A 103 20.16 30.65 43.43
N GLN A 104 18.98 30.17 43.82
CA GLN A 104 18.55 28.79 43.60
C GLN A 104 18.27 28.51 42.12
N ASN A 105 17.76 29.50 41.38
CA ASN A 105 17.58 29.41 39.93
C ASN A 105 18.93 29.18 39.22
N ALA A 106 20.00 29.88 39.62
CA ALA A 106 21.34 29.64 39.08
C ALA A 106 21.89 28.24 39.40
N VAL A 107 21.58 27.68 40.58
CA VAL A 107 21.94 26.29 40.93
C VAL A 107 21.16 25.27 40.09
N ALA A 108 19.85 25.47 39.93
CA ALA A 108 19.00 24.62 39.09
C ALA A 108 19.44 24.64 37.61
N GLN A 109 19.79 25.82 37.07
CA GLN A 109 20.33 25.94 35.70
C GLN A 109 21.65 25.17 35.52
N LYS A 110 22.58 25.23 36.49
CA LYS A 110 23.82 24.42 36.47
C LYS A 110 23.52 22.92 36.46
N HIS A 111 22.54 22.46 37.26
CA HIS A 111 22.11 21.07 37.25
C HIS A 111 21.44 20.66 35.94
N ILE A 112 20.57 21.51 35.35
CA ILE A 112 19.97 21.27 34.03
C ILE A 112 21.06 21.08 32.97
N ALA A 113 21.99 22.04 32.84
CA ALA A 113 23.07 21.96 31.86
C ALA A 113 23.92 20.69 32.02
N ALA A 114 24.28 20.32 33.26
CA ALA A 114 24.99 19.08 33.52
C ALA A 114 24.19 17.83 33.08
N ILE A 115 22.89 17.77 33.38
CA ILE A 115 22.06 16.62 33.00
C ILE A 115 21.81 16.57 31.49
N GLU A 116 21.64 17.72 30.81
CA GLU A 116 21.48 17.79 29.36
C GLU A 116 22.72 17.24 28.63
N THR A 117 23.94 17.53 29.10
CA THR A 117 25.15 16.91 28.53
C THR A 117 25.17 15.38 28.71
N ILE A 118 24.71 14.87 29.85
CA ILE A 118 24.63 13.42 30.13
C ILE A 118 23.59 12.76 29.21
N VAL A 119 22.39 13.34 29.08
CA VAL A 119 21.32 12.83 28.21
C VAL A 119 21.76 12.86 26.74
N ALA A 120 22.37 13.94 26.27
CA ALA A 120 22.89 14.04 24.91
C ALA A 120 23.98 12.99 24.61
N ARG A 121 24.89 12.74 25.56
CA ARG A 121 25.90 11.66 25.45
C ARG A 121 25.24 10.28 25.35
N LEU A 122 24.33 9.94 26.27
CA LEU A 122 23.63 8.65 26.27
C LEU A 122 22.79 8.43 25.02
N ALA A 123 22.14 9.47 24.50
CA ALA A 123 21.40 9.42 23.25
C ALA A 123 22.34 9.17 22.04
N ARG A 124 23.50 9.82 22.00
CA ARG A 124 24.52 9.60 20.96
C ARG A 124 25.10 8.18 21.02
N GLU A 125 25.40 7.67 22.21
CA GLU A 125 25.88 6.30 22.42
C GLU A 125 24.85 5.27 21.95
N ARG A 126 23.57 5.43 22.33
CA ARG A 126 22.46 4.58 21.85
C ARG A 126 22.31 4.65 20.33
N ALA A 127 22.36 5.84 19.73
CA ALA A 127 22.26 6.00 18.27
C ALA A 127 23.45 5.36 17.52
N LEU A 128 24.66 5.38 18.09
CA LEU A 128 25.82 4.70 17.53
C LEU A 128 25.72 3.17 17.69
N ALA A 129 25.20 2.69 18.82
CA ALA A 129 24.92 1.27 19.04
C ALA A 129 23.85 0.75 18.05
N LEU A 130 22.79 1.51 17.80
CA LEU A 130 21.76 1.16 16.79
C LEU A 130 22.30 1.13 15.36
N LYS A 131 23.26 2.00 15.02
CA LYS A 131 23.95 2.02 13.70
C LYS A 131 24.96 0.88 13.52
N ARG A 132 25.47 0.30 14.61
CA ARG A 132 26.42 -0.83 14.60
C ARG A 132 25.76 -2.17 14.93
N GLY A 133 24.52 -2.16 15.41
CA GLY A 133 23.77 -3.34 15.74
C GLY A 133 23.44 -4.16 14.49
N THR A 134 23.34 -5.45 14.69
CA THR A 134 22.93 -6.44 13.69
C THR A 134 21.51 -6.91 13.98
N GLY A 135 20.79 -7.36 12.95
CA GLY A 135 19.48 -8.01 13.07
C GLY A 135 19.52 -9.40 12.46
N ASN A 136 18.71 -10.31 12.99
CA ASN A 136 18.64 -11.70 12.56
C ASN A 136 17.46 -11.89 11.59
N VAL A 137 17.73 -12.14 10.33
CA VAL A 137 16.70 -12.36 9.30
C VAL A 137 16.67 -13.83 8.90
N THR A 138 15.55 -14.51 9.15
CA THR A 138 15.34 -15.90 8.72
C THR A 138 14.56 -15.93 7.42
N LEU A 139 15.17 -16.50 6.39
CA LEU A 139 14.68 -16.52 5.02
C LEU A 139 14.14 -17.90 4.65
N PHE A 140 12.89 -17.94 4.22
CA PHE A 140 12.24 -19.10 3.61
C PHE A 140 11.93 -18.80 2.15
N THR A 141 12.20 -19.75 1.24
CA THR A 141 11.72 -19.66 -0.15
C THR A 141 10.85 -20.83 -0.52
N THR A 142 9.84 -20.57 -1.34
CA THR A 142 9.08 -21.58 -2.07
C THR A 142 9.47 -21.50 -3.55
N PRO A 143 10.11 -22.54 -4.13
CA PRO A 143 10.66 -23.73 -3.49
C PRO A 143 11.97 -23.48 -2.70
N ALA A 144 12.24 -24.33 -1.70
CA ALA A 144 13.37 -24.19 -0.76
C ALA A 144 14.72 -24.67 -1.33
N GLY A 145 15.82 -24.01 -0.96
CA GLY A 145 17.17 -24.30 -1.47
C GLY A 145 17.74 -23.22 -2.40
N ALA A 146 17.36 -21.96 -2.22
CA ALA A 146 17.88 -20.82 -2.97
C ALA A 146 19.12 -20.24 -2.30
N SER A 147 20.17 -19.98 -3.09
CA SER A 147 21.39 -19.28 -2.65
C SER A 147 21.08 -17.81 -2.35
N VAL A 148 21.26 -17.41 -1.10
CA VAL A 148 21.06 -16.04 -0.61
C VAL A 148 22.37 -15.27 -0.68
N TRP A 149 22.36 -14.19 -1.44
CA TRP A 149 23.45 -13.23 -1.50
C TRP A 149 23.06 -11.98 -0.72
N ALA A 150 23.95 -11.54 0.19
CA ALA A 150 23.83 -10.29 0.93
C ALA A 150 25.21 -9.64 1.02
N GLU A 151 25.25 -8.30 1.06
CA GLU A 151 26.51 -7.54 1.20
C GLU A 151 27.56 -7.90 0.12
N GLY A 152 27.11 -8.35 -1.06
CA GLY A 152 27.95 -8.75 -2.20
C GLY A 152 28.47 -10.20 -2.18
N THR A 153 28.16 -11.00 -1.16
CA THR A 153 28.65 -12.39 -1.02
C THR A 153 27.52 -13.40 -0.86
N GLU A 154 27.72 -14.66 -1.27
CA GLU A 154 26.79 -15.76 -0.94
C GLU A 154 26.95 -16.11 0.55
N ARG A 155 25.84 -16.07 1.30
CA ARG A 155 25.85 -16.24 2.76
C ARG A 155 25.29 -17.59 3.21
N CYS A 156 24.21 -18.07 2.57
CA CYS A 156 23.56 -19.33 2.91
C CYS A 156 22.64 -19.83 1.80
N ARG A 157 22.03 -21.00 1.99
CA ARG A 157 20.91 -21.51 1.18
C ARG A 157 19.66 -21.65 2.03
N THR A 158 18.51 -21.26 1.50
CA THR A 158 17.25 -21.27 2.24
C THR A 158 16.73 -22.69 2.53
N PRO A 159 16.07 -22.94 3.68
CA PRO A 159 15.84 -22.01 4.78
C PRO A 159 17.10 -21.75 5.61
N CYS A 160 17.38 -20.47 5.91
CA CYS A 160 18.54 -20.09 6.71
C CYS A 160 18.31 -18.77 7.47
N THR A 161 19.00 -18.62 8.61
CA THR A 161 19.05 -17.37 9.38
C THR A 161 20.36 -16.64 9.09
N LEU A 162 20.26 -15.33 8.83
CA LEU A 162 21.38 -14.45 8.55
C LEU A 162 21.42 -13.30 9.55
N GLU A 163 22.59 -13.10 10.14
CA GLU A 163 22.91 -11.86 10.84
C GLU A 163 23.35 -10.81 9.79
N LEU A 164 22.67 -9.66 9.78
CA LEU A 164 22.86 -8.56 8.84
C LEU A 164 23.01 -7.23 9.57
N VAL A 165 23.82 -6.31 9.05
CA VAL A 165 23.95 -4.96 9.64
C VAL A 165 22.61 -4.22 9.56
N ALA A 166 22.21 -3.58 10.66
CA ALA A 166 20.95 -2.86 10.73
C ALA A 166 20.89 -1.68 9.75
N GLY A 167 19.72 -1.47 9.15
CA GLY A 167 19.51 -0.51 8.08
C GLY A 167 18.94 -1.15 6.82
N ARG A 168 19.18 -0.49 5.68
CA ARG A 168 18.59 -0.82 4.39
C ARG A 168 19.46 -1.85 3.67
N GLN A 169 19.06 -3.12 3.74
CA GLN A 169 19.79 -4.26 3.19
C GLN A 169 19.16 -4.76 1.89
N VAL A 170 20.00 -5.15 0.94
CA VAL A 170 19.58 -5.73 -0.34
C VAL A 170 19.97 -7.21 -0.37
N LEU A 171 18.96 -8.07 -0.46
CA LEU A 171 19.10 -9.51 -0.57
C LEU A 171 18.83 -9.92 -2.01
N ILE A 172 19.67 -10.80 -2.57
CA ILE A 172 19.48 -11.38 -3.90
C ILE A 172 19.41 -12.90 -3.72
N LEU A 173 18.25 -13.49 -4.00
CA LEU A 173 18.03 -14.92 -3.89
C LEU A 173 18.09 -15.54 -5.28
N ARG A 174 18.99 -16.51 -5.45
CA ARG A 174 19.24 -17.21 -6.71
C ARG A 174 18.88 -18.68 -6.59
N ARG A 175 18.20 -19.22 -7.61
CA ARG A 175 17.98 -20.67 -7.73
C ARG A 175 18.01 -21.07 -9.21
N PRO A 176 18.74 -22.14 -9.59
CA PRO A 176 18.68 -22.67 -10.95
C PRO A 176 17.23 -22.91 -11.42
N GLY A 177 16.95 -22.53 -12.66
CA GLY A 177 15.61 -22.63 -13.25
C GLY A 177 14.56 -21.66 -12.69
N HIS A 178 14.95 -20.68 -11.86
CA HIS A 178 14.07 -19.65 -11.29
C HIS A 178 14.68 -18.25 -11.51
N PHE A 179 13.86 -17.21 -11.45
CA PHE A 179 14.34 -15.84 -11.58
C PHE A 179 15.08 -15.39 -10.30
N ASP A 180 16.14 -14.60 -10.47
CA ASP A 180 16.82 -13.89 -9.38
C ASP A 180 15.83 -12.95 -8.68
N GLU A 181 15.52 -13.21 -7.41
CA GLU A 181 14.61 -12.37 -6.62
C GLU A 181 15.43 -11.37 -5.80
N ARG A 182 15.34 -10.08 -6.14
CA ARG A 182 15.99 -8.99 -5.40
C ARG A 182 14.99 -8.34 -4.44
N VAL A 183 15.27 -8.40 -3.14
CA VAL A 183 14.41 -7.89 -2.08
C VAL A 183 15.17 -6.85 -1.24
N GLU A 184 14.56 -5.70 -1.02
CA GLU A 184 15.06 -4.69 -0.09
C GLU A 184 14.36 -4.86 1.26
N ARG A 185 15.12 -4.88 2.36
CA ARG A 185 14.62 -5.01 3.74
C ARG A 185 15.23 -3.98 4.66
N GLN A 186 14.42 -3.43 5.55
CA GLN A 186 14.85 -2.52 6.60
C GLN A 186 15.13 -3.32 7.87
N VAL A 187 16.32 -3.90 7.96
CA VAL A 187 16.76 -4.73 9.10
C VAL A 187 16.83 -3.86 10.35
N ARG A 188 16.10 -4.26 11.40
CA ARG A 188 16.12 -3.58 12.71
C ARG A 188 17.17 -4.23 13.61
N PRO A 189 17.96 -3.43 14.36
CA PRO A 189 19.01 -3.96 15.23
C PRO A 189 18.38 -4.74 16.39
N PHE A 190 19.00 -5.87 16.75
CA PHE A 190 18.63 -6.77 17.84
C PHE A 190 17.22 -7.39 17.71
N ILE A 191 16.65 -7.40 16.51
CA ILE A 191 15.34 -8.01 16.22
C ILE A 191 15.51 -9.24 15.33
N HIS A 192 14.67 -10.26 15.58
CA HIS A 192 14.51 -11.41 14.71
C HIS A 192 13.33 -11.16 13.75
N GLU A 193 13.58 -11.25 12.44
CA GLU A 193 12.58 -11.06 11.39
C GLU A 193 12.42 -12.35 10.57
N LEU A 194 11.17 -12.73 10.27
CA LEU A 194 10.84 -13.88 9.44
C LEU A 194 10.39 -13.39 8.06
N VAL A 195 11.07 -13.84 7.00
CA VAL A 195 10.81 -13.41 5.63
C VAL A 195 10.57 -14.64 4.75
N THR A 196 9.34 -14.77 4.24
CA THR A 196 8.97 -15.83 3.29
C THR A 196 8.81 -15.24 1.89
N LEU A 197 9.37 -15.90 0.88
CA LEU A 197 9.41 -15.46 -0.51
C LEU A 197 9.01 -16.60 -1.46
N SER A 198 8.37 -16.28 -2.58
CA SER A 198 8.10 -17.25 -3.65
C SER A 198 8.97 -16.92 -4.85
N LEU A 199 9.66 -17.93 -5.40
CA LEU A 199 10.52 -17.76 -6.57
C LEU A 199 9.74 -18.17 -7.83
N ASP A 200 9.65 -17.26 -8.80
CA ASP A 200 9.03 -17.54 -10.09
C ASP A 200 9.95 -18.49 -10.91
N PRO A 201 9.43 -19.60 -11.48
CA PRO A 201 10.22 -20.46 -12.36
C PRO A 201 10.49 -19.78 -13.72
N VAL A 202 11.69 -19.97 -14.25
CA VAL A 202 12.06 -19.58 -15.63
C VAL A 202 11.51 -20.62 -16.59
N LEU A 203 10.23 -20.49 -16.93
CA LEU A 203 9.64 -21.29 -18.00
C LEU A 203 10.28 -20.94 -19.34
N PRO A 204 10.84 -21.91 -20.11
CA PRO A 204 11.22 -21.73 -21.49
C PRO A 204 10.03 -21.22 -22.32
N VAL A 205 10.27 -20.40 -23.34
CA VAL A 205 9.21 -19.74 -24.12
C VAL A 205 8.16 -20.74 -24.63
N GLY A 206 8.60 -21.86 -25.21
CA GLY A 206 7.71 -22.92 -25.72
C GLY A 206 7.01 -23.80 -24.66
N ARG A 207 7.19 -23.54 -23.36
CA ARG A 207 6.43 -24.19 -22.27
C ARG A 207 5.49 -23.23 -21.53
N ARG A 208 5.42 -21.96 -21.96
CA ARG A 208 4.44 -21.01 -21.42
C ARG A 208 3.13 -21.21 -22.17
N PRO A 209 1.99 -21.34 -21.46
CA PRO A 209 0.71 -21.32 -22.14
C PRO A 209 0.57 -19.98 -22.88
N PRO A 210 0.14 -19.99 -24.15
CA PRO A 210 -0.27 -18.74 -24.78
C PRO A 210 -1.48 -18.17 -24.06
N ILE A 211 -1.59 -16.84 -24.06
CA ILE A 211 -2.85 -16.18 -23.68
C ILE A 211 -3.73 -16.17 -24.92
N VAL A 212 -4.92 -16.75 -24.80
CA VAL A 212 -5.98 -16.60 -25.80
C VAL A 212 -6.74 -15.31 -25.48
N LEU A 213 -6.76 -14.41 -26.44
CA LEU A 213 -7.61 -13.23 -26.46
C LEU A 213 -8.85 -13.55 -27.30
N LEU A 214 -10.02 -13.19 -26.79
CA LEU A 214 -11.27 -13.09 -27.53
C LEU A 214 -11.74 -11.64 -27.43
N GLU A 215 -11.78 -10.93 -28.54
CA GLU A 215 -12.24 -9.55 -28.60
C GLU A 215 -13.65 -9.51 -29.17
N GLN A 216 -14.57 -8.92 -28.42
CA GLN A 216 -15.95 -8.63 -28.80
C GLN A 216 -16.16 -7.10 -28.78
N PRO A 217 -15.74 -6.39 -29.85
CA PRO A 217 -16.08 -5.00 -30.04
C PRO A 217 -17.59 -4.75 -29.95
N ILE A 218 -17.95 -3.72 -29.18
CA ILE A 218 -19.33 -3.24 -29.06
C ILE A 218 -19.43 -2.04 -29.98
N GLY A 219 -20.18 -2.22 -31.06
CA GLY A 219 -20.09 -1.43 -32.29
C GLY A 219 -20.11 0.08 -32.09
N LEU A 220 -18.98 0.70 -32.45
CA LEU A 220 -18.86 2.13 -32.77
C LEU A 220 -17.53 2.34 -33.50
N PHE A 221 -17.45 1.88 -34.75
CA PHE A 221 -16.38 2.26 -35.68
C PHE A 221 -16.55 3.75 -35.99
N SER A 222 -15.98 4.59 -35.13
CA SER A 222 -16.13 6.03 -35.25
C SER A 222 -15.04 6.56 -36.19
N CYS A 223 -15.47 6.97 -37.38
CA CYS A 223 -14.66 7.71 -38.35
C CYS A 223 -14.29 9.08 -37.78
N LEU A 224 -13.23 9.14 -36.96
CA LEU A 224 -12.71 10.39 -36.42
C LEU A 224 -12.29 11.34 -37.57
N ALA A 225 -12.88 12.54 -37.56
CA ALA A 225 -12.54 13.67 -38.42
C ALA A 225 -12.69 13.43 -39.95
N GLY A 226 -13.76 12.75 -40.39
CA GLY A 226 -14.21 12.77 -41.79
C GLY A 226 -13.29 12.06 -42.81
N SER A 227 -12.23 11.40 -42.34
CA SER A 227 -11.24 10.68 -43.15
C SER A 227 -11.67 9.25 -43.53
N CYS A 228 -12.98 8.98 -43.52
CA CYS A 228 -13.54 7.80 -44.18
C CYS A 228 -13.90 8.19 -45.61
N ASP A 229 -12.86 8.50 -46.39
CA ASP A 229 -12.99 8.54 -47.84
C ASP A 229 -13.52 7.19 -48.30
N LYS A 230 -14.52 7.25 -49.18
CA LYS A 230 -15.40 6.13 -49.51
C LYS A 230 -14.57 4.93 -49.96
N ALA A 231 -14.54 3.88 -49.14
CA ALA A 231 -14.00 2.59 -49.55
C ALA A 231 -14.91 2.01 -50.65
N HIS A 232 -14.52 2.24 -51.90
CA HIS A 232 -15.23 1.81 -53.10
C HIS A 232 -14.78 0.40 -53.51
N ILE A 233 -15.45 -0.63 -53.00
CA ILE A 233 -15.35 -1.97 -53.57
C ILE A 233 -16.54 -2.11 -54.53
N GLY A 234 -16.25 -2.05 -55.83
CA GLY A 234 -17.27 -2.05 -56.87
C GLY A 234 -18.24 -0.86 -56.80
N GLN A 235 -19.53 -1.12 -57.08
CA GLN A 235 -20.57 -0.08 -57.03
C GLN A 235 -21.09 0.22 -55.61
N VAL A 236 -20.72 -0.56 -54.60
CA VAL A 236 -21.24 -0.38 -53.22
C VAL A 236 -20.55 0.80 -52.56
N ARG A 237 -21.34 1.83 -52.23
CA ARG A 237 -20.93 2.88 -51.30
C ARG A 237 -21.18 2.40 -49.87
N SER A 238 -20.15 1.94 -49.15
CA SER A 238 -20.21 1.96 -47.69
C SER A 238 -20.10 3.43 -47.24
N SER A 239 -21.25 4.11 -47.16
CA SER A 239 -21.30 5.54 -46.83
C SER A 239 -21.13 5.78 -45.34
N ALA A 240 -19.90 5.66 -44.85
CA ALA A 240 -19.47 6.22 -43.56
C ALA A 240 -19.40 7.77 -43.59
N THR A 241 -20.21 8.41 -44.45
CA THR A 241 -20.29 9.85 -44.70
C THR A 241 -21.44 10.49 -43.93
N THR A 242 -21.57 10.12 -42.66
CA THR A 242 -22.19 10.86 -41.54
C THR A 242 -21.87 10.04 -40.28
N GLY A 243 -21.69 10.68 -39.12
CA GLY A 243 -21.48 9.92 -37.88
C GLY A 243 -22.69 9.05 -37.55
N GLY A 244 -22.57 7.73 -37.71
CA GLY A 244 -23.68 6.79 -37.63
C GLY A 244 -23.22 5.33 -37.55
N GLU A 245 -24.00 4.56 -36.81
CA GLU A 245 -23.85 3.21 -36.24
C GLU A 245 -23.56 2.02 -37.20
N ASP A 246 -23.12 2.24 -38.44
CA ASP A 246 -23.12 1.21 -39.51
C ASP A 246 -21.95 0.20 -39.51
N ALA A 247 -21.22 0.07 -38.40
CA ALA A 247 -20.30 -1.04 -38.21
C ALA A 247 -20.98 -2.16 -37.42
N GLY A 248 -21.14 -3.31 -38.09
CA GLY A 248 -21.70 -4.51 -37.48
C GLY A 248 -20.79 -5.13 -36.41
N PRO A 249 -21.22 -6.24 -35.79
CA PRO A 249 -20.40 -6.93 -34.81
C PRO A 249 -19.10 -7.41 -35.46
N ALA A 250 -17.99 -7.08 -34.83
CA ALA A 250 -16.69 -7.66 -35.13
C ALA A 250 -16.31 -8.68 -34.05
N ILE A 251 -15.49 -9.67 -34.40
CA ILE A 251 -14.97 -10.69 -33.48
C ILE A 251 -13.49 -10.88 -33.77
N GLY A 252 -12.66 -10.73 -32.75
CA GLY A 252 -11.22 -10.96 -32.80
C GLY A 252 -10.79 -12.16 -31.97
N ALA A 253 -9.78 -12.89 -32.42
CA ALA A 253 -9.09 -13.91 -31.65
C ALA A 253 -7.57 -13.73 -31.76
N GLY A 254 -6.84 -13.88 -30.66
CA GLY A 254 -5.39 -13.72 -30.64
C GLY A 254 -4.70 -14.76 -29.75
N VAL A 255 -3.50 -15.18 -30.13
CA VAL A 255 -2.68 -16.17 -29.40
C VAL A 255 -1.33 -15.52 -29.07
N LEU A 256 -1.22 -14.95 -27.87
CA LEU A 256 -0.02 -14.21 -27.45
C LEU A 256 0.95 -15.07 -26.63
N PHE A 257 2.21 -15.07 -27.05
CA PHE A 257 3.34 -15.68 -26.36
C PHE A 257 4.15 -14.60 -25.62
N TYR A 258 4.43 -14.84 -24.34
CA TYR A 258 5.18 -13.92 -23.48
C TYR A 258 6.56 -14.49 -23.17
N PRO A 259 7.60 -14.23 -24.01
CA PRO A 259 8.91 -14.86 -23.86
C PRO A 259 9.63 -14.52 -22.55
N ARG A 260 9.38 -13.35 -21.95
CA ARG A 260 10.04 -12.91 -20.72
C ARG A 260 9.12 -12.07 -19.84
N ARG A 261 9.08 -12.38 -18.54
CA ARG A 261 8.49 -11.50 -17.51
C ARG A 261 9.57 -10.49 -17.14
N SER A 262 9.62 -9.35 -17.82
CA SER A 262 10.68 -8.37 -17.61
C SER A 262 10.35 -7.55 -16.36
N ARG A 263 10.87 -7.99 -15.20
CA ARG A 263 10.80 -7.21 -13.96
C ARG A 263 11.77 -6.02 -14.02
N PHE A 264 11.40 -4.97 -14.77
CA PHE A 264 11.88 -3.64 -14.45
C PHE A 264 11.19 -3.18 -13.16
N HIS A 265 11.89 -2.39 -12.34
CA HIS A 265 11.34 -1.82 -11.12
C HIS A 265 11.17 -0.32 -11.33
N PRO A 266 10.00 0.28 -11.04
CA PRO A 266 8.81 -0.31 -10.43
C PRO A 266 7.86 -1.01 -11.41
N PHE A 267 8.05 -0.88 -12.74
CA PHE A 267 7.09 -1.33 -13.75
C PHE A 267 7.38 -2.74 -14.29
N HIS A 268 6.54 -3.72 -13.92
CA HIS A 268 6.63 -5.10 -14.44
C HIS A 268 6.13 -5.22 -15.89
N ALA A 269 6.87 -4.62 -16.83
CA ALA A 269 6.57 -4.65 -18.25
C ALA A 269 6.69 -6.08 -18.83
N GLN A 270 5.60 -6.62 -19.38
CA GLN A 270 5.67 -7.85 -20.19
C GLN A 270 5.45 -7.50 -21.67
N VAL A 271 6.32 -8.01 -22.54
CA VAL A 271 6.12 -7.95 -23.99
C VAL A 271 5.58 -9.31 -24.44
N GLY A 272 4.37 -9.32 -24.97
CA GLY A 272 3.79 -10.45 -25.68
C GLY A 272 3.90 -10.23 -27.18
N PHE A 273 4.11 -11.30 -27.94
CA PHE A 273 3.98 -11.29 -29.40
C PHE A 273 3.15 -12.50 -29.83
N GLY A 274 2.40 -12.41 -30.93
CA GLY A 274 1.56 -13.52 -31.34
C GLY A 274 0.79 -13.27 -32.62
N LEU A 275 0.03 -14.28 -33.04
CA LEU A 275 -0.89 -14.19 -34.16
C LEU A 275 -2.22 -13.59 -33.69
N HIS A 276 -2.80 -12.71 -34.50
CA HIS A 276 -4.17 -12.24 -34.33
C HIS A 276 -4.97 -12.42 -35.61
N TRP A 277 -6.27 -12.61 -35.43
CA TRP A 277 -7.30 -12.64 -36.45
C TRP A 277 -8.47 -11.79 -36.01
N MET A 278 -9.10 -11.07 -36.92
CA MET A 278 -10.32 -10.32 -36.67
C MET A 278 -11.22 -10.37 -37.90
N MET A 279 -12.50 -10.64 -37.69
CA MET A 279 -13.54 -10.39 -38.67
C MET A 279 -14.31 -9.14 -38.28
N GLU A 280 -14.57 -8.27 -39.25
CA GLU A 280 -15.44 -7.11 -39.12
C GLU A 280 -16.50 -7.12 -40.20
N LYS A 281 -17.74 -6.82 -39.81
CA LYS A 281 -18.86 -6.60 -40.73
C LYS A 281 -19.04 -5.10 -40.95
N LEU A 282 -18.81 -4.65 -42.17
CA LEU A 282 -18.96 -3.25 -42.59
C LEU A 282 -20.31 -3.06 -43.29
N GLY A 283 -21.15 -2.17 -42.77
CA GLY A 283 -22.47 -1.84 -43.30
C GLY A 283 -23.64 -2.63 -42.68
N SER A 284 -24.80 -1.98 -42.61
CA SER A 284 -26.07 -2.55 -42.20
C SER A 284 -26.96 -2.82 -43.43
N GLY A 285 -27.19 -4.10 -43.79
CA GLY A 285 -28.03 -4.43 -44.96
C GLY A 285 -27.81 -5.81 -45.55
N ILE A 286 -28.42 -6.02 -46.74
CA ILE A 286 -28.25 -7.21 -47.60
C ILE A 286 -26.86 -7.18 -48.25
N ASP A 287 -26.42 -6.01 -48.71
CA ASP A 287 -25.08 -5.75 -49.23
C ASP A 287 -24.12 -5.38 -48.09
N SER A 288 -23.62 -6.37 -47.36
CA SER A 288 -22.59 -6.17 -46.35
C SER A 288 -21.20 -6.64 -46.81
N LEU A 289 -20.19 -5.84 -46.53
CA LEU A 289 -18.78 -6.21 -46.72
C LEU A 289 -18.28 -6.91 -45.46
N THR A 290 -17.48 -7.97 -45.63
CA THR A 290 -16.79 -8.64 -44.52
C THR A 290 -15.29 -8.48 -44.68
N ALA A 291 -14.66 -7.83 -43.71
CA ALA A 291 -13.22 -7.65 -43.64
C ALA A 291 -12.59 -8.71 -42.72
N HIS A 292 -11.58 -9.41 -43.23
CA HIS A 292 -10.77 -10.39 -42.50
C HIS A 292 -9.36 -9.84 -42.34
N HIS A 293 -8.98 -9.49 -41.12
CA HIS A 293 -7.64 -9.07 -40.74
C HIS A 293 -6.86 -10.25 -40.15
N THR A 294 -5.64 -10.49 -40.62
CA THR A 294 -4.71 -11.48 -40.03
C THR A 294 -3.33 -10.89 -39.88
N GLY A 295 -2.60 -11.23 -38.83
CA GLY A 295 -1.22 -10.75 -38.72
C GLY A 295 -0.57 -11.01 -37.38
N LEU A 296 0.35 -10.10 -37.03
CA LEU A 296 1.10 -10.12 -35.78
C LEU A 296 0.62 -9.01 -34.86
N GLN A 297 0.45 -9.36 -33.58
CA GLN A 297 0.18 -8.43 -32.48
C GLN A 297 1.36 -8.43 -31.51
N LEU A 298 1.79 -7.23 -31.12
CA LEU A 298 2.71 -6.95 -30.01
C LEU A 298 1.93 -6.28 -28.88
N ARG A 299 2.02 -6.82 -27.66
CA ARG A 299 1.30 -6.31 -26.48
C ARG A 299 2.26 -6.01 -25.33
N PHE A 300 2.39 -4.75 -24.95
CA PHE A 300 3.13 -4.31 -23.76
C PHE A 300 2.18 -4.24 -22.56
N THR A 301 2.52 -4.86 -21.45
CA THR A 301 1.64 -5.02 -20.27
C THR A 301 2.19 -4.30 -19.05
N LEU A 302 1.41 -3.42 -18.42
CA LEU A 302 1.78 -2.57 -17.29
C LEU A 302 0.79 -2.81 -16.11
N PRO A 303 1.25 -3.20 -14.91
CA PRO A 303 0.37 -3.32 -13.75
C PRO A 303 0.00 -1.94 -13.19
N ILE A 304 -1.25 -1.74 -12.75
CA ILE A 304 -1.73 -0.46 -12.20
C ILE A 304 -1.82 -0.49 -10.67
N THR A 305 -2.54 -1.46 -10.11
CA THR A 305 -2.83 -1.50 -8.65
C THR A 305 -2.81 -2.90 -8.04
N ALA A 306 -2.43 -2.95 -6.77
CA ALA A 306 -2.78 -4.04 -5.85
C ALA A 306 -4.05 -3.64 -5.06
N PRO A 307 -4.87 -4.59 -4.56
CA PRO A 307 -4.66 -6.04 -4.55
C PRO A 307 -5.12 -6.77 -5.82
N PHE A 308 -5.90 -6.12 -6.68
CA PHE A 308 -6.61 -6.79 -7.79
C PHE A 308 -5.77 -7.04 -9.05
N LEU A 309 -4.53 -6.53 -9.15
CA LEU A 309 -3.66 -6.75 -10.32
C LEU A 309 -4.38 -6.40 -11.64
N SER A 310 -4.91 -5.17 -11.72
CA SER A 310 -5.38 -4.62 -13.00
C SER A 310 -4.20 -4.27 -13.91
N PHE A 311 -4.41 -4.35 -15.22
CA PHE A 311 -3.36 -4.11 -16.22
C PHE A 311 -3.80 -3.10 -17.29
N VAL A 312 -2.90 -2.18 -17.66
CA VAL A 312 -2.95 -1.51 -18.95
C VAL A 312 -2.12 -2.30 -19.95
N HIS A 313 -2.67 -2.50 -21.13
CA HIS A 313 -1.99 -3.06 -22.28
C HIS A 313 -1.87 -1.99 -23.37
N LEU A 314 -0.68 -1.84 -23.96
CA LEU A 314 -0.49 -1.12 -25.22
C LEU A 314 -0.33 -2.15 -26.33
N ASP A 315 -1.21 -2.08 -27.32
CA ASP A 315 -1.30 -2.99 -28.44
C ASP A 315 -0.77 -2.33 -29.71
N PHE A 316 0.03 -3.07 -30.47
CA PHE A 316 0.42 -2.75 -31.83
C PHE A 316 0.13 -3.98 -32.70
N GLN A 317 -0.63 -3.82 -33.77
CA GLN A 317 -0.97 -4.90 -34.69
C GLN A 317 -0.61 -4.51 -36.13
N GLY A 318 -0.21 -5.49 -36.94
CA GLY A 318 0.05 -5.28 -38.36
C GLY A 318 -0.07 -6.58 -39.14
N GLY A 319 -0.54 -6.51 -40.38
CA GLY A 319 -0.66 -7.68 -41.24
C GLY A 319 -1.46 -7.44 -42.50
N TYR A 320 -2.09 -8.51 -42.98
CA TYR A 320 -2.84 -8.56 -44.22
C TYR A 320 -4.34 -8.47 -43.97
N THR A 321 -5.03 -7.77 -44.85
CA THR A 321 -6.48 -7.67 -44.89
C THR A 321 -7.03 -8.24 -46.20
N TYR A 322 -8.19 -8.88 -46.11
CA TYR A 322 -9.02 -9.26 -47.24
C TYR A 322 -10.43 -8.73 -46.97
N VAL A 323 -11.08 -8.14 -47.96
CA VAL A 323 -12.45 -7.62 -47.87
C VAL A 323 -13.25 -8.20 -49.02
N GLY A 324 -14.25 -9.01 -48.71
CA GLY A 324 -15.15 -9.63 -49.69
C GLY A 324 -16.58 -9.16 -49.51
N ARG A 325 -17.34 -9.13 -50.61
CA ARG A 325 -18.79 -8.91 -50.61
C ARG A 325 -19.53 -10.24 -50.47
N SER A 326 -20.42 -10.35 -49.48
CA SER A 326 -21.26 -11.54 -49.31
C SER A 326 -22.65 -11.31 -49.94
N GLU A 327 -22.81 -11.59 -51.23
CA GLU A 327 -24.14 -11.67 -51.84
C GLU A 327 -24.79 -13.04 -51.56
N PHE A 328 -26.05 -13.05 -51.11
CA PHE A 328 -26.87 -14.27 -50.96
C PHE A 328 -27.71 -14.50 -52.24
N SER A 329 -27.09 -14.35 -53.41
CA SER A 329 -27.73 -14.25 -54.73
C SER A 329 -26.98 -15.10 -55.75
N ASP A 330 -27.68 -15.80 -56.62
CA ASP A 330 -27.15 -16.80 -57.58
C ASP A 330 -26.30 -16.22 -58.74
N ARG A 331 -25.61 -15.08 -58.55
CA ARG A 331 -24.75 -14.44 -59.55
C ARG A 331 -23.35 -14.20 -59.01
N LEU A 332 -22.43 -15.08 -59.45
CA LEU A 332 -20.99 -15.01 -59.15
C LEU A 332 -20.31 -13.82 -59.84
N HIS A 333 -20.41 -12.63 -59.23
CA HIS A 333 -19.43 -11.56 -59.37
C HIS A 333 -18.84 -11.25 -58.00
N GLU A 334 -17.77 -11.97 -57.67
CA GLU A 334 -17.06 -11.90 -56.40
C GLU A 334 -16.11 -10.69 -56.42
N GLU A 335 -16.65 -9.49 -56.17
CA GLU A 335 -15.87 -8.27 -55.97
C GLU A 335 -15.11 -8.39 -54.62
N SER A 336 -13.77 -8.33 -54.66
CA SER A 336 -12.95 -8.47 -53.45
C SER A 336 -11.66 -7.66 -53.52
N ALA A 337 -11.40 -6.90 -52.46
CA ALA A 337 -10.19 -6.10 -52.30
C ALA A 337 -9.27 -6.70 -51.23
N HIS A 338 -7.97 -6.52 -51.37
CA HIS A 338 -6.99 -7.02 -50.40
C HIS A 338 -5.86 -6.01 -50.15
N GLY A 339 -5.14 -6.15 -49.03
CA GLY A 339 -4.04 -5.23 -48.73
C GLY A 339 -3.47 -5.38 -47.35
N VAL A 340 -3.04 -4.27 -46.73
CA VAL A 340 -2.36 -4.28 -45.43
C VAL A 340 -3.07 -3.40 -44.41
N HIS A 341 -3.10 -3.86 -43.16
CA HIS A 341 -3.61 -3.07 -42.04
C HIS A 341 -2.55 -2.90 -40.95
N TYR A 342 -2.64 -1.78 -40.23
CA TYR A 342 -1.86 -1.48 -39.04
C TYR A 342 -2.79 -0.90 -37.99
N GLY A 343 -2.56 -1.19 -36.72
CA GLY A 343 -3.36 -0.64 -35.63
C GLY A 343 -2.55 -0.45 -34.37
N THR A 344 -2.99 0.52 -33.56
CA THR A 344 -2.45 0.79 -32.23
C THR A 344 -3.59 1.02 -31.25
N GLY A 345 -3.49 0.47 -30.04
CA GLY A 345 -4.59 0.52 -29.09
C GLY A 345 -4.17 0.41 -27.64
N VAL A 346 -5.14 0.65 -26.77
CA VAL A 346 -5.02 0.53 -25.32
C VAL A 346 -6.10 -0.42 -24.84
N THR A 347 -5.74 -1.44 -24.07
CA THR A 347 -6.70 -2.35 -23.43
C THR A 347 -6.53 -2.31 -21.91
N TRP A 348 -7.61 -2.17 -21.15
CA TRP A 348 -7.60 -2.16 -19.68
C TRP A 348 -8.24 -3.43 -19.14
N ASP A 349 -7.45 -4.34 -18.58
CA ASP A 349 -7.88 -5.65 -18.08
C ASP A 349 -8.15 -5.63 -16.57
N LEU A 350 -9.31 -6.17 -16.17
CA LEU A 350 -9.74 -6.43 -14.79
C LEU A 350 -9.81 -7.95 -14.54
N PRO A 351 -9.43 -8.45 -13.35
CA PRO A 351 -9.59 -9.87 -13.02
C PRO A 351 -11.07 -10.25 -12.86
N VAL A 352 -11.45 -11.45 -13.31
CA VAL A 352 -12.80 -12.00 -13.06
C VAL A 352 -12.72 -13.39 -12.41
N VAL A 353 -11.83 -14.25 -12.92
CA VAL A 353 -11.53 -15.57 -12.35
C VAL A 353 -10.02 -15.84 -12.39
N ALA A 354 -9.55 -16.88 -11.70
CA ALA A 354 -8.11 -17.15 -11.50
C ALA A 354 -7.23 -17.17 -12.77
N PHE A 355 -7.82 -17.42 -13.94
CA PHE A 355 -7.13 -17.41 -15.24
C PHE A 355 -7.81 -16.54 -16.32
N GLY A 356 -8.91 -15.86 -15.97
CA GLY A 356 -9.78 -15.15 -16.91
C GLY A 356 -9.98 -13.69 -16.51
N ARG A 357 -9.86 -12.80 -17.49
CA ARG A 357 -10.00 -11.35 -17.33
C ARG A 357 -11.02 -10.80 -18.30
N LEU A 358 -11.62 -9.69 -17.88
CA LEU A 358 -12.52 -8.87 -18.68
C LEU A 358 -11.88 -7.50 -18.81
N GLY A 359 -11.78 -6.97 -20.02
CA GLY A 359 -11.18 -5.67 -20.27
C GLY A 359 -11.95 -4.84 -21.29
N VAL A 360 -11.62 -3.56 -21.33
CA VAL A 360 -12.13 -2.61 -22.34
C VAL A 360 -10.98 -2.23 -23.25
N THR A 361 -11.16 -2.36 -24.55
CA THR A 361 -10.17 -1.97 -25.58
C THR A 361 -10.63 -0.74 -26.36
N ALA A 362 -9.69 0.12 -26.71
CA ALA A 362 -9.86 1.21 -27.65
C ALA A 362 -8.67 1.19 -28.62
N ARG A 363 -8.92 1.04 -29.93
CA ARG A 363 -7.88 0.80 -30.94
C ARG A 363 -8.11 1.66 -32.19
N LEU A 364 -7.11 2.45 -32.55
CA LEU A 364 -7.03 3.11 -33.84
C LEU A 364 -6.48 2.11 -34.86
N GLN A 365 -7.18 1.94 -35.97
CA GLN A 365 -6.77 1.09 -37.09
C GLN A 365 -6.72 1.89 -38.38
N LYS A 366 -5.76 1.53 -39.23
CA LYS A 366 -5.58 2.06 -40.57
C LYS A 366 -5.40 0.89 -41.54
N THR A 367 -6.13 0.93 -42.65
CA THR A 367 -6.13 -0.12 -43.67
C THR A 367 -5.86 0.49 -45.05
N PHE A 368 -5.07 -0.19 -45.86
CA PHE A 368 -4.77 0.16 -47.25
C PHE A 368 -5.15 -1.02 -48.14
N LEU A 369 -6.01 -0.81 -49.13
CA LEU A 369 -6.42 -1.82 -50.11
C LEU A 369 -5.77 -1.58 -51.47
N SER A 370 -5.54 -2.63 -52.25
CA SER A 370 -4.85 -2.56 -53.54
C SER A 370 -5.72 -2.08 -54.70
N GLU A 371 -7.03 -2.30 -54.63
CA GLU A 371 -7.97 -1.69 -55.55
C GLU A 371 -8.04 -0.18 -55.25
N ASP A 372 -7.65 0.62 -56.23
CA ASP A 372 -7.60 2.09 -56.23
C ASP A 372 -6.87 2.76 -55.03
N TRP A 373 -5.99 2.02 -54.32
CA TRP A 373 -5.24 2.51 -53.15
C TRP A 373 -6.12 3.11 -52.04
N LEU A 374 -7.31 2.53 -51.85
CA LEU A 374 -8.27 2.99 -50.85
C LEU A 374 -7.71 2.89 -49.43
N GLU A 375 -7.72 4.03 -48.73
CA GLU A 375 -7.27 4.17 -47.35
C GLU A 375 -8.47 4.33 -46.42
N SER A 376 -8.60 3.46 -45.41
CA SER A 376 -9.60 3.63 -44.35
C SER A 376 -8.95 3.80 -42.98
N ARG A 377 -9.61 4.57 -42.11
CA ARG A 377 -9.19 4.84 -40.72
C ARG A 377 -10.40 4.74 -39.79
N GLY A 378 -10.23 4.09 -38.65
CA GLY A 378 -11.30 3.95 -37.66
C GLY A 378 -10.79 3.86 -36.22
N LEU A 379 -11.64 4.25 -35.28
CA LEU A 379 -11.51 3.92 -33.88
C LEU A 379 -12.48 2.77 -33.56
N PHE A 380 -11.93 1.63 -33.13
CA PHE A 380 -12.67 0.54 -32.51
C PHE A 380 -12.75 0.74 -31.00
N VAL A 381 -13.90 0.44 -30.40
CA VAL A 381 -14.07 0.28 -28.96
C VAL A 381 -14.71 -1.07 -28.68
N GLY A 382 -14.30 -1.74 -27.61
CA GLY A 382 -14.73 -3.12 -27.38
C GLY A 382 -14.52 -3.70 -26.00
N ILE A 383 -15.13 -4.86 -25.80
CA ILE A 383 -14.86 -5.72 -24.65
C ILE A 383 -13.86 -6.81 -25.08
N VAL A 384 -12.85 -7.05 -24.25
CA VAL A 384 -11.87 -8.13 -24.43
C VAL A 384 -12.01 -9.12 -23.29
N TRP A 385 -12.14 -10.39 -23.64
CA TRP A 385 -11.93 -11.50 -22.71
C TRP A 385 -10.54 -12.06 -22.94
N SER A 386 -9.70 -12.11 -21.90
CA SER A 386 -8.39 -12.73 -21.98
C SER A 386 -8.30 -13.92 -21.02
N ALA A 387 -7.87 -15.07 -21.54
CA ALA A 387 -7.71 -16.30 -20.77
C ALA A 387 -6.35 -16.93 -21.05
N ALA A 388 -5.54 -17.12 -20.01
CA ALA A 388 -4.38 -17.99 -20.11
C ALA A 388 -4.88 -19.43 -20.01
N ILE A 389 -4.91 -20.18 -21.11
CA ILE A 389 -5.29 -21.60 -21.09
C ILE A 389 -4.07 -22.39 -20.63
N PRO A 390 -4.01 -22.90 -19.38
CA PRO A 390 -2.86 -23.68 -18.95
C PRO A 390 -2.80 -24.96 -19.79
N HIS A 391 -1.71 -25.13 -20.55
CA HIS A 391 -1.46 -26.27 -21.44
C HIS A 391 -1.19 -27.59 -20.70
N ASN A 392 -1.70 -27.72 -19.47
CA ASN A 392 -1.32 -28.71 -18.48
C ASN A 392 -2.50 -29.12 -17.57
N ILE A 393 -3.74 -29.00 -18.07
CA ILE A 393 -4.92 -29.60 -17.42
C ILE A 393 -4.73 -31.12 -17.30
N GLU A 394 -4.05 -31.76 -18.26
CA GLU A 394 -3.80 -33.20 -18.29
C GLU A 394 -2.79 -33.73 -17.25
N LYS A 395 -2.02 -32.87 -16.54
CA LYS A 395 -1.05 -33.35 -15.53
C LYS A 395 -1.51 -33.29 -14.09
N ARG A 396 -2.62 -32.61 -13.78
CA ARG A 396 -3.13 -32.56 -12.39
C ARG A 396 -3.87 -33.82 -11.93
N ASN A 397 -4.19 -34.73 -12.85
CA ASN A 397 -4.96 -35.95 -12.57
C ASN A 397 -4.15 -37.26 -12.62
N LEU A 398 -2.83 -37.19 -12.82
CA LEU A 398 -1.96 -38.38 -12.91
C LEU A 398 -1.00 -38.58 -11.72
N GLU A 399 -0.71 -37.53 -10.94
CA GLU A 399 0.12 -37.64 -9.72
C GLU A 399 -0.67 -38.08 -8.47
N SER A 400 -1.99 -38.31 -8.60
CA SER A 400 -2.88 -38.77 -7.50
C SER A 400 -3.27 -40.25 -7.55
N VAL A 401 -2.77 -41.02 -8.52
CA VAL A 401 -3.19 -42.43 -8.75
C VAL A 401 -2.05 -43.45 -8.56
N GLU A 402 -0.78 -43.04 -8.59
CA GLU A 402 0.36 -43.95 -8.33
C GLU A 402 0.83 -43.98 -6.86
N GLY A 403 0.08 -43.35 -5.94
CA GLY A 403 0.21 -43.55 -4.50
C GLY A 403 -0.48 -44.83 -4.03
N GLY A 404 -0.12 -45.98 -4.59
CA GLY A 404 -0.99 -47.17 -4.58
C GLY A 404 -0.32 -48.54 -4.73
N ARG A 405 0.81 -48.80 -4.07
CA ARG A 405 1.21 -50.13 -3.56
C ARG A 405 2.41 -50.08 -2.62
#